data_AF-A0A3D1ZKB6-F1
#
_entry.id   AF-A0A3D1ZKB6-F1
#
_cell.length_a   1.000
_cell.length_b   1.000
_cell.length_c   1.000
_cell.angle_alpha   90.00
_cell.angle_beta   90.00
_cell.angle_gamma   90.00
#
_symmetry.space_group_name_H-M   'P 1'
#
loop_
_entity.id
_entity.type
_entity.pdbx_description
1 polymer ?
#
loop_
_entity_poly.entity_id
_entity_poly.type
_entity_poly.pdbx_seq_one_letter_code
_entity_poly.pdbx_strand_id
1 'polypeptide(L)' 'TANFERYNRGRRLDFLRGVARINEEGQVIADLFDNQSSGVLSSISAANILIPMAAGQKLTAGDHCTILPLSCFGELKI' A
#
# COMPACT_ATOMS: atom_id res chain seq x y z
N THR A 1 3.41 -7.54 5.29
CA THR A 1 4.25 -7.83 4.12
C THR A 1 3.54 -7.36 2.86
N ALA A 2 4.29 -7.06 1.80
CA ALA A 2 3.71 -6.70 0.50
C ALA A 2 3.11 -7.95 -0.16
N ASN A 3 1.88 -7.85 -0.68
CA ASN A 3 1.27 -8.86 -1.55
C ASN A 3 1.21 -8.39 -3.00
N PHE A 4 2.22 -7.63 -3.41
CA PHE A 4 2.31 -7.02 -4.72
C PHE A 4 3.77 -6.93 -5.15
N GLU A 5 3.96 -6.68 -6.44
CA GLU A 5 5.25 -6.28 -6.98
C GLU A 5 5.17 -4.86 -7.50
N ARG A 6 6.14 -4.03 -7.11
CA ARG A 6 6.21 -2.65 -7.59
C ARG A 6 7.64 -2.18 -7.66
N TYR A 7 7.93 -1.40 -8.70
CA TYR A 7 9.20 -0.70 -8.85
C TYR A 7 8.93 0.79 -9.05
N ASN A 8 9.36 1.63 -8.11
CA ASN A 8 9.33 3.08 -8.30
C ASN A 8 10.47 3.51 -9.24
N ARG A 9 10.18 3.51 -10.55
CA ARG A 9 11.08 4.00 -11.61
C ARG A 9 11.17 5.53 -11.67
N GLY A 10 10.37 6.23 -10.87
CA GLY A 10 10.38 7.67 -10.78
C GLY A 10 11.59 8.20 -10.02
N ARG A 11 11.68 9.53 -9.93
CA ARG A 11 12.72 10.24 -9.18
C ARG A 11 12.23 10.78 -7.83
N ARG A 12 10.99 10.47 -7.46
CA ARG A 12 10.31 11.03 -6.28
C ARG A 12 9.95 9.92 -5.31
N LEU A 13 9.82 10.29 -4.04
CA LEU A 13 9.09 9.47 -3.08
C LEU A 13 7.64 9.34 -3.56
N ASP A 14 7.19 8.12 -3.77
CA ASP A 14 5.82 7.83 -4.20
C ASP A 14 5.02 7.32 -3.00
N PHE A 15 3.76 7.75 -2.89
CA PHE A 15 2.85 7.34 -1.82
C PHE A 15 1.75 6.50 -2.46
N LEU A 16 1.98 5.20 -2.50
CA LEU A 16 1.02 4.27 -3.09
C LEU A 16 -0.18 4.09 -2.17
N ARG A 17 -1.37 4.04 -2.75
CA ARG A 17 -2.61 3.78 -2.03
C ARG A 17 -2.85 2.27 -1.97
N GLY A 18 -3.16 1.76 -0.79
CA GLY A 18 -3.37 0.33 -0.59
C GLY A 18 -4.36 0.00 0.52
N VAL A 19 -4.58 -1.30 0.69
CA VAL A 19 -5.39 -1.87 1.76
C VAL A 19 -4.50 -2.79 2.59
N ALA A 20 -4.40 -2.50 3.89
CA ALA A 20 -3.90 -3.43 4.88
C ALA A 20 -5.04 -4.30 5.40
N ARG A 21 -4.79 -5.61 5.48
CA ARG A 21 -5.65 -6.61 6.13
C ARG A 21 -4.82 -7.54 6.98
N ILE A 22 -5.46 -8.23 7.93
CA ILE A 22 -4.82 -9.28 8.73
C ILE A 22 -5.16 -10.63 8.05
N ASN A 23 -4.17 -11.50 7.88
CA ASN A 23 -4.39 -12.86 7.35
C ASN A 23 -4.77 -13.85 8.48
N GLU A 24 -5.05 -15.09 8.10
CA GLU A 24 -5.39 -16.18 9.05
C GLU A 24 -4.28 -16.45 10.09
N GLU A 25 -3.04 -16.07 9.79
CA GLU A 25 -1.88 -16.21 10.67
C GLU A 25 -1.66 -14.99 11.57
N GLY A 26 -2.55 -13.99 11.54
CA GLY A 26 -2.44 -12.77 12.36
C GLY A 26 -1.43 -11.74 11.82
N GLN A 27 -0.95 -11.90 10.58
CA GLN A 27 0.02 -11.01 9.95
C GLN A 27 -0.67 -9.92 9.12
N VAL A 28 -0.14 -8.70 9.20
CA VAL A 28 -0.60 -7.59 8.35
C VAL A 28 -0.06 -7.76 6.94
N ILE A 29 -0.95 -7.87 5.97
CA ILE A 29 -0.67 -7.94 4.53
C ILE A 29 -1.16 -6.66 3.86
N ALA A 30 -0.34 -6.09 2.98
CA ALA A 30 -0.66 -4.89 2.21
C ALA A 30 -0.88 -5.24 0.73
N ASP A 31 -2.05 -4.87 0.21
CA ASP A 31 -2.44 -4.96 -1.19
C ASP A 31 -2.46 -3.55 -1.81
N LEU A 32 -2.18 -3.44 -3.13
CA LEU A 32 -2.25 -2.16 -3.84
C LEU A 32 -3.59 -1.98 -4.55
N PHE A 33 -4.04 -0.73 -4.64
CA PHE A 33 -5.07 -0.36 -5.61
C PHE A 33 -4.46 -0.35 -7.02
N ASP A 34 -5.08 -1.02 -7.99
CA ASP A 34 -4.48 -1.24 -9.32
C ASP A 34 -4.09 0.06 -10.03
N ASN A 35 -4.98 1.06 -10.02
CA ASN A 35 -4.76 2.33 -10.71
C ASN A 35 -4.30 3.45 -9.76
N GLN A 36 -2.99 3.67 -9.72
CA GLN A 36 -2.34 4.69 -8.88
C GLN A 36 -2.31 6.09 -9.50
N SER A 37 -2.98 6.34 -10.63
CA SER A 37 -3.05 7.68 -11.22
C SER A 37 -3.72 8.68 -10.26
N SER A 38 -3.19 9.91 -10.20
CA SER A 38 -3.76 10.98 -9.37
C SER A 38 -5.14 11.45 -9.85
N GLY A 39 -5.51 11.16 -11.10
CA GLY A 39 -6.84 11.44 -11.63
C GLY A 39 -7.93 10.46 -11.17
N VAL A 40 -7.56 9.39 -10.44
CA VAL A 40 -8.49 8.33 -10.00
C VAL A 40 -8.80 8.51 -8.52
N LEU A 41 -9.81 9.33 -8.23
CA LEU A 41 -10.18 9.67 -6.85
C LEU A 41 -10.68 8.46 -6.04
N SER A 42 -11.28 7.46 -6.70
CA SER A 42 -11.72 6.22 -6.06
C SER A 42 -10.59 5.43 -5.38
N SER A 43 -9.33 5.68 -5.77
CA SER A 43 -8.16 5.10 -5.10
C SER A 43 -7.99 5.56 -3.65
N ILE A 44 -8.54 6.73 -3.28
CA ILE A 44 -8.50 7.25 -1.91
C ILE A 44 -9.59 6.60 -1.08
N SER A 45 -10.82 6.51 -1.58
CA SER A 45 -11.94 5.92 -0.84
C SER A 45 -11.77 4.43 -0.55
N ALA A 46 -11.04 3.72 -1.43
CA ALA A 46 -10.79 2.30 -1.28
C ALA A 46 -9.58 1.98 -0.38
N ALA A 47 -8.72 2.96 -0.08
CA ALA A 47 -7.48 2.74 0.65
C ALA A 47 -7.63 3.02 2.15
N ASN A 48 -6.96 2.21 2.98
CA ASN A 48 -6.81 2.47 4.42
C ASN A 48 -5.35 2.74 4.81
N ILE A 49 -4.40 2.55 3.89
CA ILE A 49 -2.98 2.81 4.09
C ILE A 49 -2.37 3.57 2.91
N LEU A 50 -1.25 4.24 3.20
CA LEU A 50 -0.27 4.67 2.21
C LEU A 50 1.02 3.86 2.36
N ILE A 51 1.68 3.55 1.26
CA ILE A 51 2.97 2.86 1.25
C ILE A 51 4.00 3.82 0.62
N PRO A 52 4.88 4.44 1.42
CA PRO A 52 5.96 5.24 0.88
C PRO A 52 6.98 4.35 0.17
N MET A 53 7.28 4.67 -1.09
CA MET A 53 8.32 4.02 -1.89
C MET A 53 9.36 5.02 -2.36
N ALA A 54 10.60 4.86 -1.91
CA ALA A 54 11.71 5.71 -2.35
C ALA A 54 11.96 5.55 -3.86
N ALA A 55 12.54 6.59 -4.48
CA ALA A 55 12.97 6.51 -5.87
C ALA A 55 13.97 5.36 -6.05
N GLY A 56 13.78 4.53 -7.07
CA GLY A 56 14.62 3.36 -7.30
C GLY A 56 14.29 2.15 -6.42
N GLN A 57 13.35 2.24 -5.48
CA GLN A 57 12.98 1.11 -4.63
C GLN A 57 12.13 0.10 -5.40
N LYS A 58 12.50 -1.17 -5.28
CA LYS A 58 11.70 -2.32 -5.72
C LYS A 58 11.18 -3.06 -4.48
N LEU A 59 9.89 -3.39 -4.50
CA LEU A 59 9.26 -4.30 -3.55
C LEU A 59 8.72 -5.49 -4.34
N THR A 60 8.98 -6.68 -3.82
CA THR A 60 8.45 -7.95 -4.28
C THR A 60 7.48 -8.53 -3.27
N ALA A 61 6.62 -9.45 -3.71
CA ALA A 61 5.68 -10.11 -2.80
C ALA A 61 6.45 -10.85 -1.69
N GLY A 62 5.98 -10.70 -0.46
CA GLY A 62 6.64 -11.20 0.75
C GLY A 62 7.56 -10.18 1.44
N ASP A 63 8.01 -9.13 0.74
CA ASP A 63 8.89 -8.13 1.35
C ASP A 63 8.21 -7.38 2.49
N HIS A 64 9.02 -6.99 3.48
CA HIS A 64 8.59 -6.02 4.47
C HIS A 64 8.50 -4.63 3.82
N CYS A 65 7.36 -3.97 4.01
CA CYS A 65 7.16 -2.60 3.59
C CYS A 65 6.65 -1.76 4.77
N THR A 66 6.98 -0.48 4.75
CA THR A 66 6.40 0.50 5.68
C THR A 66 5.01 0.86 5.20
N ILE A 67 4.06 0.95 6.14
CA ILE A 67 2.73 1.47 5.89
C ILE A 67 2.50 2.70 6.76
N LEU A 68 1.80 3.69 6.20
CA LEU A 68 1.28 4.84 6.92
C LEU A 68 -0.23 4.68 7.01
N PRO A 69 -0.76 4.37 8.20
CA PRO A 69 -2.19 4.27 8.42
C PRO A 69 -2.92 5.58 8.12
N LEU A 70 -4.01 5.53 7.35
CA LEU A 70 -4.88 6.70 7.19
C LEU A 70 -5.83 6.81 8.38
N SER A 71 -6.06 8.01 8.89
CA SER A 71 -6.82 8.28 10.14
C SER A 71 -8.28 7.81 10.11
N CYS A 72 -8.79 7.40 8.95
CA CYS A 72 -10.03 6.66 8.77
C CYS A 72 -9.84 5.13 8.81
N PHE A 73 -8.86 4.62 9.56
CA PHE A 73 -8.89 3.26 10.12
C PHE A 73 -10.13 3.14 11.02
N GLY A 74 -11.34 3.19 10.43
CA GLY A 74 -12.42 2.35 10.90
C GLY A 74 -11.85 0.93 11.00
N GLU A 75 -12.20 0.25 12.09
CA GLU A 75 -11.62 -1.00 12.58
C GLU A 75 -10.82 -1.76 11.51
N LEU A 76 -9.55 -2.09 11.80
CA LEU A 76 -8.85 -3.17 11.12
C LEU A 76 -9.83 -4.32 11.02
N LYS A 77 -10.40 -4.56 9.84
CA LYS A 77 -11.30 -5.68 9.64
C LYS A 77 -10.44 -6.93 9.73
N ILE A 78 -10.50 -7.54 10.92
CA ILE A 78 -10.02 -8.87 11.25
C ILE A 78 -10.89 -9.87 10.51
#